data_AF-A0A537I413-F1
#
_entry.id   AF-A0A537I413-F1
#
_cell.length_a   1.000
_cell.length_b   1.000
_cell.length_c   1.000
_cell.angle_alpha   90.00
_cell.angle_beta   90.00
_cell.angle_gamma   90.00
#
_symmetry.space_group_name_H-M   'P 1'
#
loop_
_entity.id
_entity.type
_entity.pdbx_description
1 polymer ?
#
loop_
_entity_poly.entity_id
_entity_poly.type
_entity_poly.pdbx_seq_one_letter_code
_entity_poly.pdbx_strand_id
1 'polypeptide(L)'
;MPVPQYKGKHIVNNLPAGETIRLIGRSSRLSLLQIDIVKQKIQLAFPQLKVEVIARSSRGDALQEIPLHTVEGSDFFTQDIFDALAKAEADIAVHSLKDMSSEHFFGTNKFAVVDRDDTRDVAIFNNDIEEKIRKGETIVIGTCSPRREEMATVFLKKALPQLHKEINIITKPIRGNVETRLKKLSSGEYDATILATAGINRLLRSEEDSILIKKLLAGKKLMLLPLIECVPAPCQGAIVVEANPSNTKAIEVLKGINNEELLANCFAEKKEAIKYGTGCIQKFGVTTLDTKNGKYLYAAGKDAEGTEFVKWDPLPSLDIKNLFSSTDVMKDFFEYVPVAIGASNENIKIKNPVVFLANYKAISGKDKLSLAHKTILASGTRTWFELAKQGYWVTASADALGFEFLLPSLRMPLLGIGILDFVILTHEIAAERWRKKGYSAVSNSKLLSKNNEAIKESIAVADAIFWSSYSQYEFYGHSAKPGVKHLCAGGETAELLKQQGIEPVIFPTIKAFEQWRKSSIRSHSVA
;
A
#
# COMPACT_ATOMS: atom_id res chain seq x y z
N MET A 1 9.70 18.70 -6.31
CA MET A 1 10.67 18.62 -5.20
C MET A 1 11.97 18.10 -5.76
N PRO A 2 13.13 18.63 -5.36
CA PRO A 2 14.41 18.08 -5.78
C PRO A 2 14.52 16.63 -5.29
N VAL A 3 15.12 15.78 -6.12
CA VAL A 3 15.45 14.39 -5.83
C VAL A 3 16.11 14.32 -4.44
N PRO A 4 15.75 13.37 -3.55
CA PRO A 4 16.45 13.22 -2.28
C PRO A 4 17.94 13.07 -2.57
N GLN A 5 18.76 13.98 -2.03
CA GLN A 5 20.22 13.86 -2.11
C GLN A 5 20.60 12.57 -1.40
N TYR A 6 20.86 11.52 -2.19
CA TYR A 6 21.52 10.32 -1.74
C TYR A 6 22.90 10.74 -1.24
N LYS A 7 23.09 10.76 0.08
CA LYS A 7 24.44 10.78 0.68
C LYS A 7 25.04 9.39 0.50
N GLY A 8 25.41 9.06 -0.75
CA GLY A 8 26.19 7.87 -1.05
C GLY A 8 27.54 7.99 -0.35
N LYS A 9 27.94 6.97 0.39
CA LYS A 9 29.34 6.81 0.81
C LYS A 9 30.21 6.92 -0.45
N HIS A 10 31.24 7.77 -0.43
CA HIS A 10 32.28 7.74 -1.45
C HIS A 10 32.97 6.38 -1.39
N ILE A 11 32.54 5.44 -2.24
CA ILE A 11 33.28 4.20 -2.49
C ILE A 11 34.42 4.59 -3.41
N VAL A 12 35.65 4.27 -3.00
CA VAL A 12 36.86 4.49 -3.80
C VAL A 12 36.78 3.59 -5.02
N ASN A 13 36.69 4.19 -6.21
CA ASN A 13 36.40 3.53 -7.48
C ASN A 13 37.63 2.80 -8.05
N ASN A 14 37.55 1.47 -8.20
CA ASN A 14 38.62 0.62 -8.75
C ASN A 14 38.41 0.19 -10.22
N LEU A 15 37.41 0.72 -10.94
CA LEU A 15 37.15 0.36 -12.34
C LEU A 15 37.88 1.31 -13.31
N PRO A 16 38.68 0.80 -14.28
CA PRO A 16 39.38 1.60 -15.28
C PRO A 16 38.43 2.47 -16.14
N ALA A 17 38.93 3.64 -16.56
CA ALA A 17 38.20 4.53 -17.46
C ALA A 17 38.07 3.92 -18.87
N GLY A 18 36.91 4.11 -19.52
CA GLY A 18 36.66 3.65 -20.90
C GLY A 18 36.05 2.25 -21.02
N GLU A 19 35.73 1.62 -19.89
CA GLU A 19 35.12 0.30 -19.85
C GLU A 19 33.60 0.33 -20.08
N THR A 20 33.07 -0.70 -20.77
CA THR A 20 31.63 -0.82 -21.09
C THR A 20 30.92 -1.86 -20.21
N ILE A 21 29.73 -1.55 -19.69
CA ILE A 21 28.77 -2.50 -19.13
C ILE A 21 27.54 -2.57 -20.03
N ARG A 22 27.14 -3.79 -20.40
CA ARG A 22 25.95 -4.08 -21.21
C ARG A 22 24.79 -4.48 -20.30
N LEU A 23 23.76 -3.65 -20.27
CA LEU A 23 22.50 -3.93 -19.60
C LEU A 23 21.56 -4.68 -20.55
N ILE A 24 20.85 -5.69 -20.05
CA ILE A 24 19.81 -6.39 -20.80
C ILE A 24 18.46 -6.34 -20.07
N GLY A 25 17.38 -6.26 -20.83
CA GLY A 25 16.02 -6.44 -20.32
C GLY A 25 15.03 -6.62 -21.47
N ARG A 26 13.74 -6.64 -21.13
CA ARG A 26 12.66 -6.80 -22.13
C ARG A 26 12.54 -5.56 -23.01
N SER A 27 12.09 -5.75 -24.25
CA SER A 27 11.81 -4.65 -25.19
C SER A 27 10.53 -3.87 -24.88
N SER A 28 9.69 -4.36 -23.96
CA SER A 28 8.51 -3.62 -23.53
C SER A 28 8.88 -2.23 -22.97
N ARG A 29 8.06 -1.22 -23.26
CA ARG A 29 8.35 0.17 -22.87
C ARG A 29 8.60 0.36 -21.38
N LEU A 30 7.82 -0.32 -20.52
CA LEU A 30 8.02 -0.26 -19.08
C LEU A 30 9.38 -0.84 -18.64
N SER A 31 9.86 -1.90 -19.31
CA SER A 31 11.17 -2.49 -19.04
C SER A 31 12.31 -1.55 -19.46
N LEU A 32 12.17 -0.85 -20.60
CA LEU A 32 13.15 0.14 -21.03
C LEU A 32 13.27 1.28 -20.01
N LEU A 33 12.16 1.78 -19.47
CA LEU A 33 12.18 2.79 -18.41
C LEU A 33 12.86 2.29 -17.13
N GLN A 34 12.75 0.99 -16.81
CA GLN A 34 13.48 0.39 -15.67
C GLN A 34 14.98 0.32 -15.95
N ILE A 35 15.38 -0.04 -17.17
CA ILE A 35 16.78 0.01 -17.61
C ILE A 35 17.33 1.42 -17.51
N ASP A 36 16.57 2.44 -17.92
CA ASP A 36 17.01 3.84 -17.83
C ASP A 36 17.22 4.28 -16.37
N ILE A 37 16.36 3.86 -15.44
CA ILE A 37 16.56 4.11 -14.00
C ILE A 37 17.87 3.47 -13.52
N VAL A 38 18.12 2.22 -13.89
CA VAL A 38 19.36 1.51 -13.53
C VAL A 38 20.58 2.19 -14.15
N LYS A 39 20.51 2.55 -15.44
CA LYS A 39 21.57 3.24 -16.18
C LYS A 39 21.93 4.56 -15.51
N GLN A 40 20.94 5.38 -15.12
CA GLN A 40 21.18 6.63 -14.41
C GLN A 40 21.89 6.39 -13.07
N LYS A 41 21.49 5.37 -12.30
CA LYS A 41 22.14 5.01 -11.04
C LYS A 41 23.59 4.56 -11.24
N ILE A 42 23.85 3.77 -12.28
CA ILE A 42 25.21 3.35 -12.66
C ILE A 42 26.05 4.56 -13.06
N GLN A 43 25.54 5.45 -13.92
CA GLN A 43 26.27 6.64 -14.36
C GLN A 43 26.57 7.62 -13.22
N LEU A 44 25.70 7.71 -12.21
CA LEU A 44 25.96 8.50 -11.01
C LEU A 44 27.04 7.89 -10.12
N ALA A 45 27.05 6.56 -9.95
CA ALA A 45 28.04 5.86 -9.13
C ALA A 45 29.40 5.70 -9.84
N PHE A 46 29.38 5.52 -11.16
CA PHE A 46 30.53 5.26 -12.02
C PHE A 46 30.52 6.18 -13.26
N PRO A 47 30.85 7.47 -13.13
CA PRO A 47 30.74 8.44 -14.22
C PRO A 47 31.59 8.13 -15.47
N GLN A 48 32.68 7.36 -15.30
CA GLN A 48 33.61 7.00 -16.38
C GLN A 48 33.22 5.71 -17.13
N LEU A 49 32.17 5.02 -16.68
CA LEU A 49 31.73 3.75 -17.24
C LEU A 49 30.73 3.98 -18.38
N LYS A 50 30.98 3.39 -19.55
CA LYS A 50 30.03 3.42 -20.66
C LYS A 50 28.94 2.38 -20.41
N VAL A 51 27.68 2.77 -20.54
CA VAL A 51 26.53 1.85 -20.38
C VAL A 51 25.84 1.64 -21.72
N GLU A 52 25.85 0.40 -22.20
CA GLU A 52 25.14 -0.04 -23.40
C GLU A 52 23.87 -0.81 -23.02
N VAL A 53 22.82 -0.70 -23.85
CA VAL A 53 21.53 -1.32 -23.58
C VAL A 53 21.19 -2.31 -24.70
N ILE A 54 20.88 -3.54 -24.30
CA ILE A 54 20.43 -4.63 -25.16
C ILE A 54 18.96 -4.92 -24.82
N ALA A 55 18.06 -4.60 -25.73
CA ALA A 55 16.64 -4.92 -25.56
C ALA A 55 16.31 -6.24 -26.26
N ARG A 56 15.69 -7.20 -25.56
CA ARG A 56 15.20 -8.45 -26.14
C ARG A 56 13.69 -8.58 -26.07
N SER A 57 13.07 -9.02 -27.15
CA SER A 57 11.68 -9.47 -27.11
C SER A 57 11.62 -10.82 -26.40
N SER A 58 10.77 -10.98 -25.39
CA SER A 58 10.57 -12.26 -24.73
C SER A 58 9.45 -13.07 -25.39
N ARG A 59 9.46 -14.40 -25.21
CA ARG A 59 8.38 -15.28 -25.69
C ARG A 59 7.00 -14.89 -25.17
N GLY A 60 6.92 -14.34 -23.96
CA GLY A 60 5.67 -13.86 -23.39
C GLY A 60 5.15 -12.54 -23.94
N ASP A 61 5.98 -11.75 -24.62
CA ASP A 61 5.52 -10.60 -25.40
C ASP A 61 4.91 -11.04 -26.76
N ALA A 62 5.37 -12.17 -27.30
CA ALA A 62 4.88 -12.76 -28.55
C ALA A 62 3.61 -13.61 -28.41
N LEU A 63 3.36 -14.21 -27.23
CA LEU A 63 2.27 -15.17 -26.99
C LEU A 63 1.12 -14.57 -26.14
N GLN A 64 0.53 -13.47 -26.59
CA GLN A 64 -0.56 -12.78 -25.87
C GLN A 64 -1.88 -13.58 -25.81
N GLU A 65 -2.06 -14.55 -26.70
CA GLU A 65 -3.27 -15.37 -26.85
C GLU A 65 -3.33 -16.57 -25.88
N ILE A 66 -2.23 -16.90 -25.17
CA ILE A 66 -2.17 -18.06 -24.27
C ILE A 66 -2.57 -17.65 -22.83
N PRO A 67 -3.55 -18.34 -22.20
CA PRO A 67 -3.90 -18.10 -20.79
C PRO A 67 -2.71 -18.30 -19.84
N LEU A 68 -2.58 -17.50 -18.77
CA LEU A 68 -1.38 -17.56 -17.91
C LEU A 68 -1.27 -18.89 -17.16
N HIS A 69 -2.42 -19.48 -16.86
CA HIS A 69 -2.53 -20.77 -16.18
C HIS A 69 -2.13 -21.95 -17.08
N THR A 70 -1.99 -21.74 -18.39
CA THR A 70 -1.58 -22.79 -19.35
C THR A 70 -0.12 -22.64 -19.78
N VAL A 71 0.61 -21.65 -19.25
CA VAL A 71 2.04 -21.49 -19.53
C VAL A 71 2.83 -22.15 -18.40
N GLU A 72 3.48 -23.27 -18.70
CA GLU A 72 4.39 -23.96 -17.76
C GLU A 72 5.70 -23.17 -17.59
N GLY A 73 6.18 -23.08 -16.34
CA GLY A 73 7.45 -22.43 -15.97
C GLY A 73 7.27 -21.06 -15.29
N SER A 74 7.81 -20.91 -14.08
CA SER A 74 7.75 -19.67 -13.28
C SER A 74 8.46 -18.47 -13.92
N ASP A 75 9.35 -18.73 -14.88
CA ASP A 75 10.31 -17.76 -15.44
C ASP A 75 10.12 -17.56 -16.96
N PHE A 76 8.92 -17.81 -17.47
CA PHE A 76 8.58 -17.73 -18.89
C PHE A 76 8.92 -16.37 -19.56
N PHE A 77 8.88 -15.28 -18.80
CA PHE A 77 9.21 -13.93 -19.30
C PHE A 77 10.70 -13.58 -19.18
N THR A 78 11.49 -14.39 -18.47
CA THR A 78 12.85 -14.05 -18.03
C THR A 78 13.91 -15.03 -18.53
N GLN A 79 13.54 -16.24 -18.98
CA GLN A 79 14.50 -17.26 -19.44
C GLN A 79 15.46 -16.76 -20.53
N ASP A 80 14.96 -16.06 -21.55
CA ASP A 80 15.81 -15.55 -22.65
C ASP A 80 16.84 -14.51 -22.18
N ILE A 81 16.58 -13.85 -21.04
CA ILE A 81 17.48 -12.90 -20.38
C ILE A 81 18.51 -13.64 -19.52
N PHE A 82 18.08 -14.69 -18.81
CA PHE A 82 18.98 -15.53 -18.02
C PHE A 82 20.02 -16.22 -18.90
N ASP A 83 19.61 -16.74 -20.05
CA ASP A 83 20.51 -17.36 -21.02
C ASP A 83 21.54 -16.35 -21.56
N ALA A 84 21.17 -15.09 -21.74
CA ALA A 84 22.06 -14.04 -22.21
C ALA A 84 23.15 -13.69 -21.18
N LEU A 85 22.81 -13.67 -19.89
CA LEU A 85 23.79 -13.52 -18.81
C LEU A 85 24.71 -14.75 -18.70
N ALA A 86 24.17 -15.96 -18.85
CA ALA A 86 24.94 -17.20 -18.80
C ALA A 86 25.97 -17.29 -19.94
N LYS A 87 25.61 -16.81 -21.14
CA LYS A 87 26.47 -16.77 -22.33
C LYS A 87 27.38 -15.53 -22.41
N ALA A 88 27.39 -14.68 -21.38
CA ALA A 88 28.12 -13.41 -21.36
C ALA A 88 27.79 -12.47 -22.55
N GLU A 89 26.59 -12.58 -23.11
CA GLU A 89 26.05 -11.67 -24.14
C GLU A 89 25.66 -10.31 -23.54
N ALA A 90 25.38 -10.29 -22.25
CA ALA A 90 25.17 -9.10 -21.43
C ALA A 90 25.86 -9.26 -20.07
N ASP A 91 26.07 -8.15 -19.37
CA ASP A 91 26.79 -8.14 -18.09
C ASP A 91 25.85 -8.05 -16.89
N ILE A 92 24.74 -7.29 -17.03
CA ILE A 92 23.73 -7.08 -16.00
C ILE A 92 22.33 -7.17 -16.61
N ALA A 93 21.43 -7.93 -16.02
CA ALA A 93 20.03 -7.95 -16.40
C ALA A 93 19.15 -7.11 -15.47
N VAL A 94 18.09 -6.50 -16.00
CA VAL A 94 17.15 -5.64 -15.26
C VAL A 94 15.76 -6.25 -15.27
N HIS A 95 15.16 -6.42 -14.10
CA HIS A 95 13.85 -7.06 -13.93
C HIS A 95 12.93 -6.30 -12.98
N SER A 96 11.63 -6.51 -13.16
CA SER A 96 10.65 -6.31 -12.08
C SER A 96 10.72 -7.51 -11.14
N LEU A 97 11.09 -7.29 -9.88
CA LEU A 97 11.40 -8.41 -8.98
C LEU A 97 10.20 -9.34 -8.67
N LYS A 98 8.98 -8.80 -8.76
CA LYS A 98 7.75 -9.61 -8.60
C LYS A 98 7.56 -10.66 -9.70
N ASP A 99 8.17 -10.47 -10.88
CA ASP A 99 8.01 -11.36 -12.04
C ASP A 99 9.12 -12.43 -12.07
N MET A 100 10.12 -12.34 -11.18
CA MET A 100 11.18 -13.32 -11.00
C MET A 100 10.74 -14.35 -9.96
N SER A 101 11.03 -15.64 -10.16
CA SER A 101 10.73 -16.67 -9.17
C SER A 101 11.53 -16.49 -7.87
N SER A 102 11.06 -17.06 -6.75
CA SER A 102 11.84 -17.03 -5.50
C SER A 102 13.06 -17.94 -5.58
N GLU A 103 12.95 -19.08 -6.27
CA GLU A 103 14.05 -20.03 -6.49
C GLU A 103 15.21 -19.36 -7.22
N HIS A 104 14.94 -18.65 -8.32
CA HIS A 104 15.96 -17.92 -9.07
C HIS A 104 16.61 -16.81 -8.23
N PHE A 105 15.81 -16.04 -7.50
CA PHE A 105 16.30 -14.94 -6.67
C PHE A 105 17.17 -15.43 -5.49
N PHE A 106 16.98 -16.67 -5.03
CA PHE A 106 17.80 -17.31 -4.00
C PHE A 106 18.94 -18.16 -4.59
N GLY A 107 19.07 -18.18 -5.92
CA GLY A 107 20.10 -18.92 -6.63
C GLY A 107 21.51 -18.36 -6.43
N THR A 108 22.43 -18.80 -7.28
CA THR A 108 23.86 -18.48 -7.14
C THR A 108 24.21 -17.08 -7.66
N ASN A 109 23.37 -16.50 -8.52
CA ASN A 109 23.58 -15.19 -9.12
C ASN A 109 23.60 -14.06 -8.09
N LYS A 110 24.21 -12.93 -8.47
CA LYS A 110 24.31 -11.75 -7.62
C LYS A 110 23.21 -10.76 -7.98
N PHE A 111 22.54 -10.25 -6.96
CA PHE A 111 21.42 -9.34 -7.12
C PHE A 111 21.65 -8.02 -6.37
N ALA A 112 21.16 -6.93 -6.95
CA ALA A 112 21.01 -5.67 -6.25
C ALA A 112 19.60 -5.12 -6.51
N VAL A 113 18.96 -4.56 -5.48
CA VAL A 113 17.68 -3.86 -5.65
C VAL A 113 17.94 -2.36 -5.69
N VAL A 114 17.57 -1.73 -6.80
CA VAL A 114 18.02 -0.38 -7.14
C VAL A 114 17.00 0.68 -6.70
N ASP A 115 15.71 0.34 -6.79
CA ASP A 115 14.61 1.25 -6.48
C ASP A 115 13.32 0.47 -6.18
N ARG A 116 12.40 1.09 -5.44
CA ARG A 116 11.03 0.57 -5.22
C ARG A 116 10.03 1.71 -5.21
N ASP A 117 9.13 1.69 -6.18
CA ASP A 117 7.99 2.60 -6.26
C ASP A 117 6.85 2.09 -5.35
N ASP A 118 5.76 2.86 -5.24
CA ASP A 118 4.59 2.51 -4.44
C ASP A 118 4.10 1.07 -4.76
N THR A 119 3.89 0.29 -3.70
CA THR A 119 3.63 -1.15 -3.83
C THR A 119 2.16 -1.46 -4.07
N ARG A 120 1.25 -0.50 -3.93
CA ARG A 120 -0.20 -0.73 -3.98
C ARG A 120 -0.68 -1.07 -5.38
N ASP A 121 -1.84 -1.69 -5.41
CA ASP A 121 -2.65 -1.77 -6.62
C ASP A 121 -3.62 -0.59 -6.67
N VAL A 122 -4.00 -0.20 -7.89
CA VAL A 122 -5.07 0.77 -8.16
C VAL A 122 -6.14 0.10 -8.99
N ALA A 123 -7.40 0.22 -8.58
CA ALA A 123 -8.55 -0.08 -9.40
C ALA A 123 -8.94 1.17 -10.21
N ILE A 124 -9.04 1.02 -11.53
CA ILE A 124 -9.29 2.09 -12.50
C ILE A 124 -10.61 1.77 -13.18
N PHE A 125 -11.58 2.66 -13.05
CA PHE A 125 -12.95 2.46 -13.51
C PHE A 125 -13.29 3.43 -14.63
N ASN A 126 -14.13 2.99 -15.57
CA ASN A 126 -14.78 3.89 -16.52
C ASN A 126 -15.69 4.89 -15.80
N ASN A 127 -15.92 6.05 -16.44
CA ASN A 127 -16.56 7.20 -15.79
C ASN A 127 -18.03 6.91 -15.39
N ASP A 128 -18.68 6.04 -16.15
CA ASP A 128 -20.07 5.58 -16.02
C ASP A 128 -20.28 4.55 -14.90
N ILE A 129 -19.22 4.13 -14.20
CA ILE A 129 -19.29 3.10 -13.15
C ILE A 129 -20.33 3.38 -12.06
N GLU A 130 -20.47 4.63 -11.63
CA GLU A 130 -21.46 4.99 -10.60
C GLU A 130 -22.90 4.85 -11.09
N GLU A 131 -23.13 5.04 -12.39
CA GLU A 131 -24.44 4.81 -12.98
C GLU A 131 -24.75 3.32 -13.07
N LYS A 132 -23.78 2.49 -13.46
CA LYS A 132 -23.90 1.03 -13.44
C LYS A 132 -24.19 0.50 -12.04
N ILE A 133 -23.46 1.00 -11.03
CA ILE A 133 -23.70 0.70 -9.61
C ILE A 133 -25.14 1.06 -9.22
N ARG A 134 -25.62 2.25 -9.59
CA ARG A 134 -26.99 2.70 -9.27
C ARG A 134 -28.05 1.80 -9.92
N LYS A 135 -27.82 1.33 -11.14
CA LYS A 135 -28.70 0.39 -11.84
C LYS A 135 -28.65 -1.01 -11.22
N GLY A 136 -27.58 -1.35 -10.51
CA GLY A 136 -27.33 -2.68 -9.95
C GLY A 136 -26.81 -3.65 -11.00
N GLU A 137 -26.10 -3.12 -12.00
CA GLU A 137 -25.47 -3.94 -13.05
C GLU A 137 -24.27 -4.70 -12.49
N THR A 138 -23.94 -5.82 -13.13
CA THR A 138 -22.73 -6.58 -12.80
C THR A 138 -21.50 -5.83 -13.29
N ILE A 139 -20.54 -5.58 -12.40
CA ILE A 139 -19.27 -4.93 -12.73
C ILE A 139 -18.29 -5.97 -13.24
N VAL A 140 -17.77 -5.77 -14.45
CA VAL A 140 -16.77 -6.62 -15.09
C VAL A 140 -15.37 -6.04 -14.90
N ILE A 141 -14.54 -6.73 -14.11
CA ILE A 141 -13.15 -6.31 -13.85
C ILE A 141 -12.16 -7.12 -14.68
N GLY A 142 -11.34 -6.44 -15.48
CA GLY A 142 -10.24 -7.03 -16.20
C GLY A 142 -9.04 -7.34 -15.30
N THR A 143 -8.74 -8.62 -15.07
CA THR A 143 -7.54 -9.08 -14.35
C THR A 143 -7.21 -10.54 -14.73
N CYS A 144 -5.94 -10.93 -14.63
CA CYS A 144 -5.49 -12.33 -14.71
C CYS A 144 -4.73 -12.76 -13.45
N SER A 145 -4.84 -12.00 -12.37
CA SER A 145 -4.12 -12.25 -11.12
C SER A 145 -5.09 -12.83 -10.09
N PRO A 146 -4.93 -14.11 -9.70
CA PRO A 146 -5.78 -14.74 -8.67
C PRO A 146 -5.76 -13.96 -7.36
N ARG A 147 -4.61 -13.42 -6.94
CA ARG A 147 -4.49 -12.50 -5.79
C ARG A 147 -5.44 -11.30 -5.91
N ARG A 148 -5.47 -10.62 -7.05
CA ARG A 148 -6.39 -9.47 -7.25
C ARG A 148 -7.84 -9.91 -7.30
N GLU A 149 -8.11 -11.06 -7.92
CA GLU A 149 -9.46 -11.64 -7.96
C GLU A 149 -9.97 -11.92 -6.54
N GLU A 150 -9.19 -12.58 -5.71
CA GLU A 150 -9.59 -12.96 -4.34
C GLU A 150 -9.59 -11.79 -3.37
N MET A 151 -8.60 -10.90 -3.42
CA MET A 151 -8.47 -9.84 -2.42
C MET A 151 -9.18 -8.55 -2.84
N ALA A 152 -8.90 -8.07 -4.06
CA ALA A 152 -9.39 -6.76 -4.49
C ALA A 152 -10.88 -6.78 -4.80
N THR A 153 -11.42 -7.84 -5.41
CA THR A 153 -12.87 -7.88 -5.67
C THR A 153 -13.68 -7.97 -4.38
N VAL A 154 -13.22 -8.76 -3.39
CA VAL A 154 -13.85 -8.88 -2.07
C VAL A 154 -13.84 -7.54 -1.33
N PHE A 155 -12.72 -6.81 -1.40
CA PHE A 155 -12.64 -5.44 -0.88
C PHE A 155 -13.61 -4.50 -1.61
N LEU A 156 -13.59 -4.49 -2.94
CA LEU A 156 -14.38 -3.58 -3.78
C LEU A 156 -15.89 -3.77 -3.59
N LYS A 157 -16.38 -5.00 -3.37
CA LYS A 157 -17.79 -5.26 -3.04
C LYS A 157 -18.28 -4.47 -1.82
N LYS A 158 -17.38 -4.17 -0.87
CA LYS A 158 -17.68 -3.38 0.33
C LYS A 158 -17.31 -1.90 0.18
N ALA A 159 -16.30 -1.60 -0.63
CA ALA A 159 -15.69 -0.28 -0.77
C ALA A 159 -16.36 0.63 -1.81
N LEU A 160 -17.09 0.06 -2.78
CA LEU A 160 -17.87 0.81 -3.77
C LEU A 160 -19.16 1.37 -3.15
N PRO A 161 -19.67 2.52 -3.65
CA PRO A 161 -20.93 3.11 -3.18
C PRO A 161 -22.09 2.10 -3.12
N GLN A 162 -22.63 1.83 -1.93
CA GLN A 162 -23.70 0.84 -1.73
C GLN A 162 -25.07 1.50 -1.83
N LEU A 163 -25.46 1.90 -3.04
CA LEU A 163 -26.73 2.59 -3.34
C LEU A 163 -27.92 1.61 -3.35
N HIS A 164 -28.17 0.94 -2.22
CA HIS A 164 -29.32 0.07 -1.94
C HIS A 164 -29.35 -1.33 -2.58
N LYS A 165 -28.22 -1.82 -3.11
CA LYS A 165 -28.09 -3.19 -3.65
C LYS A 165 -26.72 -3.78 -3.34
N GLU A 166 -26.65 -5.11 -3.27
CA GLU A 166 -25.38 -5.82 -3.23
C GLU A 166 -24.61 -5.62 -4.55
N ILE A 167 -23.31 -5.35 -4.45
CA ILE A 167 -22.47 -5.14 -5.63
C ILE A 167 -22.03 -6.49 -6.18
N ASN A 168 -22.48 -6.83 -7.40
CA ASN A 168 -21.99 -8.00 -8.12
C ASN A 168 -20.74 -7.64 -8.92
N ILE A 169 -19.67 -8.41 -8.75
CA ILE A 169 -18.40 -8.26 -9.46
C ILE A 169 -18.03 -9.60 -10.07
N ILE A 170 -17.76 -9.61 -11.37
CA ILE A 170 -17.13 -10.73 -12.07
C ILE A 170 -15.80 -10.30 -12.65
N THR A 171 -14.89 -11.25 -12.85
CA THR A 171 -13.59 -10.99 -13.45
C THR A 171 -13.51 -11.63 -14.83
N LYS A 172 -12.83 -10.95 -15.75
CA LYS A 172 -12.51 -11.46 -17.08
C LYS A 172 -11.00 -11.28 -17.33
N PRO A 173 -10.35 -12.23 -18.03
CA PRO A 173 -8.93 -12.13 -18.32
C PRO A 173 -8.64 -10.88 -19.14
N ILE A 174 -7.58 -10.14 -18.78
CA ILE A 174 -7.07 -9.01 -19.57
C ILE A 174 -5.54 -9.14 -19.73
N ARG A 175 -5.08 -9.05 -20.98
CA ARG A 175 -3.67 -9.19 -21.38
C ARG A 175 -3.16 -7.95 -22.08
N GLY A 176 -1.83 -7.89 -22.19
CA GLY A 176 -1.07 -6.76 -22.76
C GLY A 176 -0.40 -5.90 -21.69
N ASN A 177 0.37 -4.93 -22.17
CA ASN A 177 1.05 -3.93 -21.33
C ASN A 177 0.04 -2.93 -20.73
N VAL A 178 0.49 -2.06 -19.83
CA VAL A 178 -0.36 -1.05 -19.14
C VAL A 178 -1.22 -0.27 -20.14
N GLU A 179 -0.60 0.26 -21.20
CA GLU A 179 -1.30 1.00 -22.25
C GLU A 179 -2.40 0.18 -22.94
N THR A 180 -2.09 -1.05 -23.36
CA THR A 180 -3.05 -1.96 -24.00
C THR A 180 -4.25 -2.22 -23.10
N ARG A 181 -4.01 -2.44 -21.80
CA ARG A 181 -5.08 -2.69 -20.82
C ARG A 181 -5.94 -1.45 -20.61
N LEU A 182 -5.35 -0.25 -20.56
CA LEU A 182 -6.10 1.01 -20.46
C LEU A 182 -6.90 1.31 -21.74
N LYS A 183 -6.39 0.94 -22.92
CA LYS A 183 -7.13 1.00 -24.19
C LYS A 183 -8.33 0.06 -24.18
N LYS A 184 -8.16 -1.21 -23.76
CA LYS A 184 -9.25 -2.19 -23.60
C LYS A 184 -10.28 -1.77 -22.53
N LEU A 185 -9.84 -1.10 -21.47
CA LEU A 185 -10.77 -0.48 -20.53
C LEU A 185 -11.60 0.63 -21.22
N SER A 186 -10.94 1.46 -22.03
CA SER A 186 -11.59 2.58 -22.72
C SER A 186 -12.49 2.17 -23.89
N SER A 187 -12.29 0.99 -24.48
CA SER A 187 -13.19 0.41 -25.49
C SER A 187 -14.49 -0.13 -24.91
N GLY A 188 -14.59 -0.24 -23.57
CA GLY A 188 -15.77 -0.78 -22.89
C GLY A 188 -15.80 -2.30 -22.76
N GLU A 189 -14.70 -3.01 -23.09
CA GLU A 189 -14.58 -4.46 -22.87
C GLU A 189 -14.67 -4.85 -21.38
N TYR A 190 -14.31 -3.91 -20.51
CA TYR A 190 -14.33 -4.05 -19.05
C TYR A 190 -14.87 -2.75 -18.43
N ASP A 191 -15.46 -2.85 -17.24
CA ASP A 191 -15.89 -1.68 -16.46
C ASP A 191 -14.75 -1.11 -15.62
N ALA A 192 -13.83 -1.98 -15.23
CA ALA A 192 -12.63 -1.61 -14.50
C ALA A 192 -11.46 -2.54 -14.82
N THR A 193 -10.24 -2.11 -14.49
CA THR A 193 -9.07 -2.98 -14.40
C THR A 193 -8.26 -2.65 -13.16
N ILE A 194 -7.44 -3.60 -12.72
CA ILE A 194 -6.58 -3.43 -11.55
C ILE A 194 -5.12 -3.55 -11.99
N LEU A 195 -4.34 -2.53 -11.70
CA LEU A 195 -2.93 -2.41 -12.09
C LEU A 195 -2.05 -2.03 -10.90
N ALA A 196 -0.76 -2.33 -10.98
CA ALA A 196 0.19 -1.87 -9.97
C ALA A 196 0.48 -0.39 -10.19
N THR A 197 0.44 0.42 -9.13
CA THR A 197 0.71 1.87 -9.21
C THR A 197 2.10 2.14 -9.77
N ALA A 198 3.12 1.38 -9.33
CA ALA A 198 4.50 1.45 -9.81
C ALA A 198 4.64 1.45 -11.34
N GLY A 199 3.88 0.60 -12.04
CA GLY A 199 3.95 0.51 -13.51
C GLY A 199 3.42 1.77 -14.19
N ILE A 200 2.30 2.31 -13.68
CA ILE A 200 1.69 3.52 -14.20
C ILE A 200 2.54 4.75 -13.86
N ASN A 201 3.03 4.83 -12.62
CA ASN A 201 3.88 5.92 -12.15
C ASN A 201 5.15 6.07 -12.98
N ARG A 202 5.81 4.96 -13.36
CA ARG A 202 6.99 5.00 -14.25
C ARG A 202 6.67 5.60 -15.61
N LEU A 203 5.59 5.16 -16.24
CA LEU A 203 5.15 5.71 -17.53
C LEU A 203 4.76 7.19 -17.40
N LEU A 204 4.13 7.60 -16.30
CA LEU A 204 3.77 9.00 -16.05
C LEU A 204 4.97 9.91 -15.76
N ARG A 205 6.12 9.37 -15.34
CA ARG A 205 7.38 10.12 -15.17
C ARG A 205 8.18 10.24 -16.47
N SER A 206 7.87 9.41 -17.46
CA SER A 206 8.46 9.50 -18.81
C SER A 206 7.82 10.64 -19.58
N GLU A 207 8.62 11.54 -20.13
CA GLU A 207 8.12 12.67 -20.93
C GLU A 207 7.28 12.19 -22.12
N GLU A 208 7.77 11.17 -22.83
CA GLU A 208 7.13 10.59 -24.01
C GLU A 208 5.82 9.86 -23.69
N ASP A 209 5.82 9.01 -22.66
CA ASP A 209 4.67 8.14 -22.36
C ASP A 209 3.58 8.85 -21.55
N SER A 210 3.95 9.88 -20.79
CA SER A 210 3.03 10.53 -19.86
C SER A 210 1.82 11.13 -20.56
N ILE A 211 1.96 11.64 -21.79
CA ILE A 211 0.88 12.25 -22.56
C ILE A 211 -0.21 11.21 -22.85
N LEU A 212 0.20 10.04 -23.37
CA LEU A 212 -0.73 8.97 -23.71
C LEU A 212 -1.39 8.38 -22.47
N ILE A 213 -0.63 8.12 -21.41
CA ILE A 213 -1.18 7.57 -20.17
C ILE A 213 -2.15 8.55 -19.51
N LYS A 214 -1.83 9.84 -19.44
CA LYS A 214 -2.78 10.87 -18.95
C LYS A 214 -4.05 10.91 -19.78
N LYS A 215 -3.96 10.83 -21.11
CA LYS A 215 -5.12 10.75 -22.00
C LYS A 215 -6.00 9.54 -21.70
N LEU A 216 -5.40 8.36 -21.51
CA LEU A 216 -6.14 7.12 -21.22
C LEU A 216 -6.75 7.10 -19.81
N LEU A 217 -6.15 7.80 -18.85
CA LEU A 217 -6.67 7.97 -17.48
C LEU A 217 -7.69 9.11 -17.36
N ALA A 218 -7.81 9.98 -18.37
CA ALA A 218 -8.69 11.14 -18.31
C ALA A 218 -10.15 10.73 -18.06
N GLY A 219 -10.75 11.32 -17.03
CA GLY A 219 -12.12 11.07 -16.59
C GLY A 219 -12.32 9.79 -15.77
N LYS A 220 -11.35 8.85 -15.77
CA LYS A 220 -11.46 7.58 -15.04
C LYS A 220 -11.57 7.83 -13.55
N LYS A 221 -12.32 6.97 -12.86
CA LYS A 221 -12.36 6.97 -11.38
C LYS A 221 -11.32 6.02 -10.83
N LEU A 222 -10.64 6.44 -9.77
CA LEU A 222 -9.54 5.69 -9.16
C LEU A 222 -9.91 5.28 -7.74
N MET A 223 -9.52 4.06 -7.37
CA MET A 223 -9.42 3.62 -5.99
C MET A 223 -8.03 3.02 -5.76
N LEU A 224 -7.21 3.69 -4.97
CA LEU A 224 -5.94 3.18 -4.48
C LEU A 224 -6.22 2.14 -3.39
N LEU A 225 -5.89 0.89 -3.67
CA LEU A 225 -6.30 -0.24 -2.83
C LEU A 225 -5.46 -0.28 -1.54
N PRO A 226 -6.11 -0.44 -0.35
CA PRO A 226 -5.44 -0.56 0.94
C PRO A 226 -4.43 -1.70 1.00
N LEU A 227 -3.24 -1.45 1.55
CA LEU A 227 -2.20 -2.47 1.69
C LEU A 227 -2.65 -3.64 2.58
N ILE A 228 -3.51 -3.39 3.56
CA ILE A 228 -3.94 -4.38 4.53
C ILE A 228 -5.10 -5.26 4.01
N GLU A 229 -5.95 -4.74 3.12
CA GLU A 229 -7.06 -5.51 2.53
C GLU A 229 -6.67 -6.14 1.18
N CYS A 230 -5.75 -5.52 0.46
CA CYS A 230 -5.32 -5.89 -0.88
C CYS A 230 -3.80 -5.98 -0.92
N VAL A 231 -3.24 -6.93 -0.16
CA VAL A 231 -1.79 -7.10 -0.02
C VAL A 231 -1.17 -7.29 -1.40
N PRO A 232 -0.10 -6.55 -1.75
CA PRO A 232 0.49 -6.63 -3.07
C PRO A 232 1.28 -7.93 -3.26
N ALA A 233 1.61 -8.22 -4.52
CA ALA A 233 2.51 -9.34 -4.80
C ALA A 233 3.88 -9.12 -4.14
N PRO A 234 4.58 -10.18 -3.71
CA PRO A 234 5.92 -10.08 -3.16
C PRO A 234 6.83 -9.26 -4.09
N CYS A 235 7.55 -8.30 -3.50
CA CYS A 235 8.46 -7.38 -4.18
C CYS A 235 7.81 -6.52 -5.26
N GLN A 236 6.49 -6.32 -5.25
CA GLN A 236 5.83 -5.40 -6.16
C GLN A 236 6.43 -3.99 -6.02
N GLY A 237 6.71 -3.37 -7.17
CA GLY A 237 7.33 -2.06 -7.24
C GLY A 237 8.86 -2.09 -7.26
N ALA A 238 9.53 -3.18 -6.89
CA ALA A 238 10.99 -3.24 -6.85
C ALA A 238 11.61 -3.49 -8.24
N ILE A 239 12.70 -2.78 -8.53
CA ILE A 239 13.59 -3.03 -9.69
C ILE A 239 14.83 -3.77 -9.16
N VAL A 240 15.03 -4.98 -9.65
CA VAL A 240 16.21 -5.79 -9.34
C VAL A 240 17.12 -5.85 -10.55
N VAL A 241 18.42 -5.83 -10.28
CA VAL A 241 19.44 -6.16 -11.26
C VAL A 241 20.15 -7.45 -10.88
N GLU A 242 20.58 -8.19 -11.89
CA GLU A 242 21.19 -9.51 -11.76
C GLU A 242 22.50 -9.58 -12.54
N ALA A 243 23.53 -10.21 -11.98
CA ALA A 243 24.80 -10.47 -12.65
C ALA A 243 25.33 -11.88 -12.35
N ASN A 244 26.09 -12.43 -13.30
CA ASN A 244 26.81 -13.68 -13.11
C ASN A 244 27.91 -13.52 -12.03
N PRO A 245 28.03 -14.43 -11.06
CA PRO A 245 29.05 -14.37 -10.00
C PRO A 245 30.50 -14.33 -10.49
N SER A 246 30.79 -14.83 -11.70
CA SER A 246 32.13 -14.77 -12.28
C SER A 246 32.48 -13.39 -12.87
N ASN A 247 31.47 -12.54 -13.14
CA ASN A 247 31.66 -11.20 -13.68
C ASN A 247 31.92 -10.20 -12.55
N THR A 248 33.18 -10.16 -12.08
CA THR A 248 33.64 -9.31 -10.97
C THR A 248 33.36 -7.82 -11.19
N LYS A 249 33.44 -7.37 -12.44
CA LYS A 249 33.11 -6.00 -12.84
C LYS A 249 31.63 -5.68 -12.63
N ALA A 250 30.74 -6.53 -13.13
CA ALA A 250 29.30 -6.37 -12.93
C ALA A 250 28.93 -6.42 -11.45
N ILE A 251 29.59 -7.29 -10.67
CA ILE A 251 29.41 -7.35 -9.21
C ILE A 251 29.78 -6.02 -8.54
N GLU A 252 30.88 -5.39 -8.94
CA GLU A 252 31.29 -4.11 -8.38
C GLU A 252 30.28 -3.00 -8.71
N VAL A 253 29.74 -3.01 -9.93
CA VAL A 253 28.63 -2.12 -10.32
C VAL A 253 27.40 -2.36 -9.46
N LEU A 254 27.00 -3.62 -9.27
CA LEU A 254 25.86 -4.01 -8.43
C LEU A 254 26.01 -3.47 -7.01
N LYS A 255 27.18 -3.63 -6.37
CA LYS A 255 27.44 -3.08 -5.03
C LYS A 255 27.27 -1.56 -4.99
N GLY A 256 27.76 -0.85 -6.00
CA GLY A 256 27.69 0.62 -6.06
C GLY A 256 26.27 1.18 -6.21
N ILE A 257 25.32 0.40 -6.75
CA ILE A 257 23.93 0.84 -6.98
C ILE A 257 22.90 0.15 -6.08
N ASN A 258 23.32 -0.80 -5.23
CA ASN A 258 22.42 -1.56 -4.38
C ASN A 258 21.86 -0.71 -3.23
N ASN A 259 20.57 -0.84 -2.98
CA ASN A 259 19.97 -0.47 -1.71
C ASN A 259 19.89 -1.73 -0.83
N GLU A 260 20.84 -1.87 0.10
CA GLU A 260 20.97 -3.06 0.95
C GLU A 260 19.74 -3.32 1.81
N GLU A 261 19.13 -2.26 2.35
CA GLU A 261 17.92 -2.38 3.16
C GLU A 261 16.74 -2.89 2.33
N LEU A 262 16.58 -2.32 1.13
CA LEU A 262 15.53 -2.72 0.21
C LEU A 262 15.75 -4.15 -0.31
N LEU A 263 16.99 -4.54 -0.56
CA LEU A 263 17.36 -5.92 -0.89
C LEU A 263 16.94 -6.87 0.24
N ALA A 264 17.30 -6.55 1.49
CA ALA A 264 16.92 -7.35 2.66
C ALA A 264 15.40 -7.47 2.82
N ASN A 265 14.65 -6.39 2.62
CA ASN A 265 13.19 -6.38 2.63
C ASN A 265 12.61 -7.31 1.54
N CYS A 266 13.15 -7.25 0.33
CA CYS A 266 12.71 -8.12 -0.77
C CYS A 266 13.02 -9.60 -0.51
N PHE A 267 14.19 -9.91 0.06
CA PHE A 267 14.52 -11.26 0.51
C PHE A 267 13.52 -11.75 1.57
N ALA A 268 13.19 -10.93 2.56
CA ALA A 268 12.23 -11.27 3.59
C ALA A 268 10.84 -11.56 2.99
N GLU A 269 10.37 -10.72 2.06
CA GLU A 269 9.07 -10.92 1.38
C GLU A 269 9.02 -12.24 0.60
N LYS A 270 10.04 -12.52 -0.23
CA LYS A 270 10.09 -13.78 -0.98
C LYS A 270 10.25 -15.00 -0.08
N LYS A 271 11.01 -14.88 1.01
CA LYS A 271 11.21 -15.96 1.99
C LYS A 271 9.93 -16.27 2.76
N GLU A 272 9.12 -15.25 3.04
CA GLU A 272 7.81 -15.49 3.63
C GLU A 272 6.84 -16.08 2.60
N ALA A 273 6.84 -15.57 1.36
CA ALA A 273 5.93 -16.04 0.31
C ALA A 273 6.04 -17.55 0.04
N ILE A 274 7.26 -18.12 0.02
CA ILE A 274 7.46 -19.55 -0.25
C ILE A 274 6.78 -20.47 0.78
N LYS A 275 6.45 -19.97 1.98
CA LYS A 275 5.75 -20.76 3.00
C LYS A 275 4.28 -21.02 2.66
N TYR A 276 3.70 -20.18 1.80
CA TYR A 276 2.27 -20.21 1.45
C TYR A 276 2.03 -20.66 0.00
N GLY A 277 3.07 -20.68 -0.83
CA GLY A 277 3.01 -21.18 -2.20
C GLY A 277 4.04 -20.52 -3.12
N THR A 278 4.22 -21.09 -4.31
CA THR A 278 5.19 -20.62 -5.31
C THR A 278 4.50 -20.23 -6.62
N GLY A 279 5.19 -19.47 -7.47
CA GLY A 279 4.70 -19.08 -8.81
C GLY A 279 3.72 -17.91 -8.85
N CYS A 280 3.18 -17.63 -10.05
CA CYS A 280 2.34 -16.44 -10.31
C CYS A 280 0.83 -16.64 -10.05
N ILE A 281 0.40 -17.85 -9.69
CA ILE A 281 -1.02 -18.21 -9.48
C ILE A 281 -1.41 -18.08 -8.00
N GLN A 282 -0.65 -17.30 -7.23
CA GLN A 282 -0.88 -17.09 -5.80
C GLN A 282 -2.14 -16.29 -5.53
N LYS A 283 -2.86 -16.67 -4.46
CA LYS A 283 -4.07 -16.00 -3.93
C LYS A 283 -3.77 -15.20 -2.66
N PHE A 284 -2.51 -14.83 -2.47
CA PHE A 284 -2.03 -14.08 -1.32
C PHE A 284 -1.04 -12.99 -1.74
N GLY A 285 -0.78 -12.06 -0.84
CA GLY A 285 0.28 -11.06 -0.98
C GLY A 285 1.25 -11.06 0.19
N VAL A 286 2.42 -10.47 -0.03
CA VAL A 286 3.45 -10.24 1.00
C VAL A 286 4.08 -8.88 0.75
N THR A 287 4.24 -8.05 1.79
CA THR A 287 4.92 -6.76 1.69
C THR A 287 5.59 -6.37 3.00
N THR A 288 6.72 -5.70 2.93
CA THR A 288 7.27 -4.93 4.04
C THR A 288 6.60 -3.56 4.12
N LEU A 289 6.37 -3.08 5.34
CA LEU A 289 5.81 -1.79 5.67
C LEU A 289 6.80 -1.07 6.58
N ASP A 290 7.26 0.11 6.16
CA ASP A 290 8.07 0.99 6.98
C ASP A 290 7.20 2.10 7.57
N THR A 291 7.00 2.05 8.88
CA THR A 291 6.17 3.00 9.61
C THR A 291 7.04 3.79 10.59
N LYS A 292 6.55 4.94 11.07
CA LYS A 292 7.23 5.70 12.12
C LYS A 292 7.51 4.91 13.41
N ASN A 293 6.76 3.82 13.65
CA ASN A 293 6.86 3.02 14.87
C ASN A 293 7.61 1.70 14.68
N GLY A 294 8.08 1.40 13.47
CA GLY A 294 8.79 0.18 13.17
C GLY A 294 8.57 -0.33 11.75
N LYS A 295 9.40 -1.30 11.37
CA LYS A 295 9.32 -2.04 10.13
C LYS A 295 8.63 -3.37 10.37
N TYR A 296 7.69 -3.72 9.50
CA TYR A 296 6.89 -4.93 9.61
C TYR A 296 6.83 -5.65 8.28
N LEU A 297 6.90 -6.97 8.30
CA LEU A 297 6.47 -7.82 7.21
C LEU A 297 5.01 -8.19 7.43
N TYR A 298 4.20 -8.06 6.38
CA TYR A 298 2.79 -8.42 6.38
C TYR A 298 2.50 -9.38 5.21
N ALA A 299 1.84 -10.50 5.53
CA ALA A 299 1.38 -11.48 4.56
C ALA A 299 -0.08 -11.85 4.86
N ALA A 300 -0.91 -11.95 3.82
CA ALA A 300 -2.29 -12.40 3.96
C ALA A 300 -2.87 -12.91 2.64
N GLY A 301 -3.86 -13.79 2.74
CA GLY A 301 -4.61 -14.32 1.61
C GLY A 301 -4.94 -15.79 1.83
N LYS A 302 -4.96 -16.57 0.75
CA LYS A 302 -5.12 -18.02 0.78
C LYS A 302 -3.83 -18.71 0.33
N ASP A 303 -3.39 -19.72 1.06
CA ASP A 303 -2.24 -20.56 0.69
C ASP A 303 -2.57 -21.51 -0.48
N ALA A 304 -1.62 -22.39 -0.84
CA ALA A 304 -1.74 -23.33 -1.95
C ALA A 304 -2.90 -24.33 -1.75
N GLU A 305 -3.24 -24.64 -0.51
CA GLU A 305 -4.35 -25.51 -0.09
C GLU A 305 -5.68 -24.75 -0.03
N GLY A 306 -5.65 -23.42 -0.16
CA GLY A 306 -6.83 -22.56 -0.10
C GLY A 306 -7.22 -22.10 1.31
N THR A 307 -6.38 -22.37 2.31
CA THR A 307 -6.58 -21.96 3.71
C THR A 307 -6.28 -20.49 3.89
N GLU A 308 -7.19 -19.76 4.53
CA GLU A 308 -6.98 -18.34 4.83
C GLU A 308 -5.92 -18.16 5.91
N PHE A 309 -5.00 -17.24 5.68
CA PHE A 309 -3.98 -16.87 6.65
C PHE A 309 -3.76 -15.36 6.71
N VAL A 310 -3.24 -14.92 7.85
CA VAL A 310 -2.74 -13.57 8.06
C VAL A 310 -1.50 -13.67 8.94
N LYS A 311 -0.44 -12.94 8.63
CA LYS A 311 0.81 -12.94 9.38
C LYS A 311 1.39 -11.53 9.43
N TRP A 312 1.66 -11.08 10.65
CA TRP A 312 2.52 -9.93 10.92
C TRP A 312 3.82 -10.40 11.55
N ASP A 313 4.91 -9.72 11.23
CA ASP A 313 6.22 -9.96 11.82
C ASP A 313 7.09 -8.69 11.84
N PRO A 314 7.70 -8.31 12.97
CA PRO A 314 7.46 -8.85 14.30
C PRO A 314 6.12 -8.33 14.87
N LEU A 315 5.56 -9.07 15.83
CA LEU A 315 4.56 -8.55 16.76
C LEU A 315 5.15 -8.49 18.16
N PRO A 316 4.69 -7.57 19.03
CA PRO A 316 5.10 -7.54 20.42
C PRO A 316 4.87 -8.90 21.12
N SER A 317 5.87 -9.37 21.85
CA SER A 317 5.72 -10.52 22.76
C SER A 317 5.37 -10.01 24.15
N LEU A 318 4.18 -10.35 24.64
CA LEU A 318 3.67 -9.90 25.92
C LEU A 318 3.03 -11.07 26.65
N ASP A 319 3.42 -11.25 27.91
CA ASP A 319 2.72 -12.10 28.87
C ASP A 319 1.70 -11.23 29.62
N ILE A 320 0.41 -11.43 29.32
CA ILE A 320 -0.73 -10.65 29.84
C ILE A 320 -1.85 -11.63 30.17
N LYS A 321 -2.33 -11.58 31.41
CA LYS A 321 -3.50 -12.36 31.87
C LYS A 321 -4.80 -11.56 31.70
N ASN A 322 -4.85 -10.35 32.26
CA ASN A 322 -6.04 -9.51 32.20
C ASN A 322 -5.83 -8.33 31.25
N LEU A 323 -6.39 -8.42 30.05
CA LEU A 323 -6.36 -7.36 29.04
C LEU A 323 -7.71 -6.66 28.96
N PHE A 324 -7.74 -5.35 29.25
CA PHE A 324 -8.84 -4.51 28.84
C PHE A 324 -8.59 -3.99 27.43
N SER A 325 -9.52 -4.23 26.50
CA SER A 325 -9.44 -3.67 25.15
C SER A 325 -10.58 -2.70 24.89
N SER A 326 -10.23 -1.44 24.62
CA SER A 326 -11.20 -0.43 24.20
C SER A 326 -11.90 -0.76 22.87
N THR A 327 -11.38 -1.72 22.08
CA THR A 327 -12.02 -2.17 20.84
C THR A 327 -13.34 -2.90 21.08
N ASP A 328 -13.52 -3.51 22.25
CA ASP A 328 -14.71 -4.30 22.59
C ASP A 328 -15.91 -3.41 22.96
N VAL A 329 -15.66 -2.21 23.50
CA VAL A 329 -16.67 -1.29 24.03
C VAL A 329 -16.59 0.12 23.42
N MET A 330 -16.15 0.23 22.16
CA MET A 330 -15.92 1.52 21.48
C MET A 330 -17.12 2.51 21.52
N LYS A 331 -18.36 2.01 21.55
CA LYS A 331 -19.59 2.85 21.54
C LYS A 331 -19.91 3.46 22.91
N ASP A 332 -19.27 2.97 23.96
CA ASP A 332 -19.63 3.25 25.33
C ASP A 332 -18.75 4.33 25.98
N PHE A 333 -17.70 4.77 25.27
CA PHE A 333 -16.82 5.86 25.71
C PHE A 333 -17.38 7.25 25.39
N PHE A 334 -17.93 7.45 24.19
CA PHE A 334 -18.27 8.77 23.69
C PHE A 334 -19.59 8.82 22.92
N GLU A 335 -20.28 9.94 23.06
CA GLU A 335 -21.33 10.38 22.17
C GLU A 335 -20.80 11.43 21.20
N TYR A 336 -21.12 11.29 19.92
CA TYR A 336 -20.75 12.25 18.88
C TYR A 336 -21.92 13.20 18.69
N VAL A 337 -21.78 14.43 19.15
CA VAL A 337 -22.80 15.47 18.98
C VAL A 337 -22.43 16.28 17.74
N PRO A 338 -23.28 16.30 16.70
CA PRO A 338 -23.08 17.20 15.57
C PRO A 338 -23.03 18.64 16.08
N VAL A 339 -21.99 19.36 15.71
CA VAL A 339 -21.96 20.80 15.90
C VAL A 339 -22.32 21.41 14.57
N ALA A 340 -23.32 22.29 14.55
CA ALA A 340 -23.59 23.08 13.36
C ALA A 340 -22.27 23.70 12.90
N ILE A 341 -21.92 23.44 11.66
CA ILE A 341 -20.74 24.00 11.02
C ILE A 341 -20.82 25.53 11.19
N GLY A 342 -19.93 26.10 12.00
CA GLY A 342 -19.97 27.51 12.39
C GLY A 342 -20.99 27.84 13.48
N ALA A 343 -20.63 27.66 14.75
CA ALA A 343 -21.31 28.36 15.86
C ALA A 343 -21.14 29.90 15.80
N SER A 344 -20.46 30.40 14.77
CA SER A 344 -20.74 31.68 14.11
C SER A 344 -21.32 31.39 12.72
N ASN A 345 -22.51 31.94 12.40
CA ASN A 345 -23.27 31.83 11.15
C ASN A 345 -22.48 31.94 9.82
N GLU A 346 -21.64 30.97 9.47
CA GLU A 346 -21.02 30.86 8.15
C GLU A 346 -20.96 29.40 7.73
N ASN A 347 -21.66 29.07 6.64
CA ASN A 347 -21.47 27.82 5.91
C ASN A 347 -19.96 27.67 5.61
N ILE A 348 -19.24 26.81 6.34
CA ILE A 348 -17.84 26.51 6.03
C ILE A 348 -17.80 25.81 4.68
N LYS A 349 -17.60 26.60 3.61
CA LYS A 349 -17.34 26.09 2.27
C LYS A 349 -15.99 25.40 2.32
N ILE A 350 -15.97 24.07 2.31
CA ILE A 350 -14.74 23.31 2.06
C ILE A 350 -14.28 23.67 0.65
N LYS A 351 -13.28 24.57 0.54
CA LYS A 351 -12.75 25.03 -0.76
C LYS A 351 -11.79 24.01 -1.38
N ASN A 352 -11.10 23.24 -0.53
CA ASN A 352 -10.12 22.23 -0.95
C ASN A 352 -10.76 21.17 -1.85
N PRO A 353 -10.11 20.77 -2.95
CA PRO A 353 -10.61 19.72 -3.85
C PRO A 353 -10.56 18.33 -3.21
N VAL A 354 -9.72 18.13 -2.19
CA VAL A 354 -9.54 16.86 -1.50
C VAL A 354 -9.97 16.97 -0.04
N VAL A 355 -10.56 15.92 0.53
CA VAL A 355 -10.99 15.86 1.93
C VAL A 355 -10.53 14.57 2.56
N PHE A 356 -9.79 14.67 3.65
CA PHE A 356 -9.41 13.53 4.48
C PHE A 356 -10.36 13.41 5.68
N LEU A 357 -11.07 12.29 5.77
CA LEU A 357 -12.03 12.01 6.83
C LEU A 357 -11.37 11.16 7.92
N ALA A 358 -11.15 11.77 9.08
CA ALA A 358 -10.61 11.07 10.25
C ALA A 358 -11.60 10.01 10.79
N ASN A 359 -12.90 10.25 10.63
CA ASN A 359 -13.97 9.34 11.05
C ASN A 359 -15.19 9.51 10.15
N TYR A 360 -15.87 8.42 9.80
CA TYR A 360 -17.07 8.45 8.96
C TYR A 360 -18.24 9.22 9.62
N LYS A 361 -18.27 9.30 10.96
CA LYS A 361 -19.25 10.06 11.73
C LYS A 361 -19.08 11.57 11.62
N ALA A 362 -17.96 12.04 11.07
CA ALA A 362 -17.80 13.45 10.80
C ALA A 362 -18.86 13.91 9.80
N ILE A 363 -19.27 13.11 8.82
CA ILE A 363 -20.26 13.56 7.85
C ILE A 363 -21.67 13.58 8.46
N SER A 364 -22.35 14.73 8.40
CA SER A 364 -23.74 14.88 8.85
C SER A 364 -24.64 15.50 7.77
N GLY A 365 -25.89 15.02 7.67
CA GLY A 365 -26.99 15.62 6.86
C GLY A 365 -26.58 16.44 5.62
N LYS A 366 -26.56 17.78 5.77
CA LYS A 366 -26.31 18.78 4.71
C LYS A 366 -24.92 18.72 4.06
N ASP A 367 -23.97 18.00 4.65
CA ASP A 367 -22.59 17.89 4.17
C ASP A 367 -22.47 17.06 2.89
N LYS A 368 -23.48 16.22 2.57
CA LYS A 368 -23.52 15.39 1.36
C LYS A 368 -23.30 16.19 0.07
N LEU A 369 -23.96 17.34 -0.06
CA LEU A 369 -23.77 18.20 -1.24
C LEU A 369 -22.38 18.85 -1.28
N SER A 370 -21.78 19.14 -0.13
CA SER A 370 -20.47 19.81 -0.07
C SER A 370 -19.31 18.90 -0.50
N LEU A 371 -19.48 17.57 -0.41
CA LEU A 371 -18.44 16.58 -0.71
C LEU A 371 -18.62 15.87 -2.07
N ALA A 372 -19.75 16.07 -2.75
CA ALA A 372 -20.13 15.28 -3.94
C ALA A 372 -19.11 15.30 -5.10
N HIS A 373 -18.32 16.37 -5.23
CA HIS A 373 -17.33 16.52 -6.30
C HIS A 373 -15.88 16.54 -5.81
N LYS A 374 -15.66 16.12 -4.57
CA LYS A 374 -14.34 16.13 -3.94
C LYS A 374 -13.71 14.75 -3.95
N THR A 375 -12.39 14.73 -4.00
CA THR A 375 -11.64 13.49 -3.75
C THR A 375 -11.69 13.18 -2.26
N ILE A 376 -12.32 12.06 -1.91
CA ILE A 376 -12.46 11.64 -0.51
C ILE A 376 -11.35 10.66 -0.15
N LEU A 377 -10.66 10.93 0.96
CA LEU A 377 -9.67 10.06 1.57
C LEU A 377 -10.17 9.61 2.95
N ALA A 378 -9.91 8.37 3.33
CA ALA A 378 -10.34 7.80 4.61
C ALA A 378 -9.15 7.54 5.55
N SER A 379 -9.37 7.64 6.86
CA SER A 379 -8.38 7.25 7.88
C SER A 379 -8.04 5.76 7.91
N GLY A 380 -8.98 4.92 7.46
CA GLY A 380 -8.83 3.47 7.41
C GLY A 380 -10.01 2.81 6.72
N THR A 381 -9.93 1.49 6.55
CA THR A 381 -10.90 0.71 5.76
C THR A 381 -12.30 0.67 6.39
N ARG A 382 -12.40 0.71 7.72
CA ARG A 382 -13.69 0.88 8.40
C ARG A 382 -14.38 2.19 8.03
N THR A 383 -13.64 3.31 8.09
CA THR A 383 -14.16 4.62 7.67
C THR A 383 -14.57 4.56 6.20
N TRP A 384 -13.74 3.96 5.34
CA TRP A 384 -14.07 3.75 3.92
C TRP A 384 -15.40 3.02 3.74
N PHE A 385 -15.58 1.84 4.34
CA PHE A 385 -16.81 1.05 4.17
C PHE A 385 -18.06 1.79 4.67
N GLU A 386 -17.97 2.51 5.78
CA GLU A 386 -19.10 3.31 6.28
C GLU A 386 -19.43 4.50 5.37
N LEU A 387 -18.43 5.07 4.70
CA LEU A 387 -18.65 6.12 3.67
C LEU A 387 -19.25 5.53 2.39
N ALA A 388 -18.79 4.34 1.98
CA ALA A 388 -19.34 3.62 0.85
C ALA A 388 -20.83 3.28 1.05
N LYS A 389 -21.22 2.85 2.25
CA LYS A 389 -22.64 2.67 2.65
C LYS A 389 -23.47 3.93 2.55
N GLN A 390 -22.85 5.10 2.71
CA GLN A 390 -23.51 6.40 2.56
C GLN A 390 -23.57 6.88 1.10
N GLY A 391 -23.00 6.13 0.17
CA GLY A 391 -22.98 6.42 -1.26
C GLY A 391 -21.73 7.16 -1.76
N TYR A 392 -20.70 7.31 -0.94
CA TYR A 392 -19.50 8.07 -1.32
C TYR A 392 -18.47 7.23 -2.08
N TRP A 393 -17.86 7.85 -3.09
CA TRP A 393 -16.66 7.34 -3.73
C TRP A 393 -15.43 7.75 -2.93
N VAL A 394 -14.74 6.79 -2.30
CA VAL A 394 -13.48 7.02 -1.59
C VAL A 394 -12.32 6.61 -2.47
N THR A 395 -11.32 7.49 -2.60
CA THR A 395 -10.18 7.32 -3.51
C THR A 395 -9.03 6.56 -2.87
N ALA A 396 -8.73 6.80 -1.59
CA ALA A 396 -7.64 6.12 -0.89
C ALA A 396 -7.87 6.12 0.63
N SER A 397 -7.09 5.31 1.33
CA SER A 397 -7.10 5.19 2.79
C SER A 397 -5.68 5.26 3.36
N ALA A 398 -5.56 5.75 4.59
CA ALA A 398 -4.31 5.71 5.36
C ALA A 398 -4.05 4.36 6.04
N ASP A 399 -4.92 3.37 5.79
CA ASP A 399 -4.81 1.97 6.20
C ASP A 399 -4.68 1.76 7.70
N ALA A 400 -5.11 2.75 8.49
CA ALA A 400 -4.85 2.86 9.92
C ALA A 400 -3.35 2.79 10.28
N LEU A 401 -2.45 3.11 9.35
CA LEU A 401 -1.00 3.22 9.53
C LEU A 401 -0.55 4.66 9.85
N GLY A 402 -1.51 5.59 9.94
CA GLY A 402 -1.27 7.01 10.13
C GLY A 402 -1.36 7.80 8.83
N PHE A 403 -1.79 9.05 8.91
CA PHE A 403 -2.01 9.89 7.73
C PHE A 403 -0.73 10.14 6.94
N GLU A 404 0.39 10.32 7.66
CA GLU A 404 1.71 10.56 7.11
C GLU A 404 2.19 9.40 6.23
N PHE A 405 1.77 8.16 6.53
CA PHE A 405 2.08 6.97 5.74
C PHE A 405 1.44 7.02 4.34
N LEU A 406 0.30 7.73 4.20
CA LEU A 406 -0.40 7.89 2.92
C LEU A 406 0.24 8.98 2.03
N LEU A 407 0.92 9.96 2.62
CA LEU A 407 1.40 11.16 1.91
C LEU A 407 2.28 10.87 0.68
N PRO A 408 3.27 9.94 0.72
CA PRO A 408 4.08 9.65 -0.45
C PRO A 408 3.24 9.18 -1.65
N SER A 409 2.22 8.37 -1.39
CA SER A 409 1.33 7.82 -2.42
C SER A 409 0.37 8.86 -2.98
N LEU A 410 -0.07 9.84 -2.18
CA LEU A 410 -0.88 10.95 -2.71
C LEU A 410 -0.09 11.79 -3.71
N ARG A 411 1.20 11.99 -3.46
CA ARG A 411 2.09 12.80 -4.32
C ARG A 411 2.59 12.06 -5.55
N MET A 412 2.37 10.75 -5.65
CA MET A 412 2.84 9.97 -6.79
C MET A 412 2.20 10.50 -8.10
N PRO A 413 2.88 10.35 -9.25
CA PRO A 413 2.40 10.91 -10.52
C PRO A 413 0.95 10.55 -10.88
N LEU A 414 0.50 9.36 -10.51
CA LEU A 414 -0.86 8.88 -10.76
C LEU A 414 -1.95 9.70 -10.03
N LEU A 415 -1.71 10.11 -8.78
CA LEU A 415 -2.70 10.89 -8.02
C LEU A 415 -2.42 12.38 -8.08
N GLY A 416 -1.14 12.79 -8.00
CA GLY A 416 -0.74 14.19 -8.11
C GLY A 416 -1.33 15.11 -7.04
N ILE A 417 -1.73 14.56 -5.89
CA ILE A 417 -2.35 15.30 -4.78
C ILE A 417 -1.26 15.89 -3.89
N GLY A 418 -1.18 17.22 -3.87
CA GLY A 418 -0.32 18.00 -3.00
C GLY A 418 -0.84 18.10 -1.56
N ILE A 419 0.06 18.48 -0.64
CA ILE A 419 -0.28 18.58 0.80
C ILE A 419 -1.26 19.73 1.10
N LEU A 420 -1.28 20.75 0.24
CA LEU A 420 -2.17 21.92 0.37
C LEU A 420 -3.55 21.67 -0.26
N ASP A 421 -3.73 20.56 -0.99
CA ASP A 421 -4.95 20.27 -1.72
C ASP A 421 -6.06 19.69 -0.85
N PHE A 422 -5.74 19.24 0.37
CA PHE A 422 -6.71 18.62 1.26
C PHE A 422 -6.98 19.39 2.54
N VAL A 423 -8.20 19.21 3.05
CA VAL A 423 -8.61 19.57 4.41
C VAL A 423 -8.92 18.31 5.21
N ILE A 424 -8.61 18.33 6.50
CA ILE A 424 -8.94 17.26 7.44
C ILE A 424 -10.29 17.56 8.08
N LEU A 425 -11.25 16.65 7.95
CA LEU A 425 -12.54 16.73 8.63
C LEU A 425 -12.55 15.77 9.82
N THR A 426 -12.74 16.32 11.02
CA THR A 426 -12.62 15.60 12.29
C THR A 426 -13.49 16.23 13.39
N HIS A 427 -13.34 15.82 14.65
CA HIS A 427 -13.99 16.45 15.80
C HIS A 427 -13.18 17.65 16.33
N GLU A 428 -13.82 18.52 17.09
CA GLU A 428 -13.27 19.81 17.58
C GLU A 428 -11.85 19.69 18.18
N ILE A 429 -11.69 18.86 19.21
CA ILE A 429 -10.39 18.65 19.88
C ILE A 429 -9.30 18.20 18.90
N ALA A 430 -9.60 17.26 18.00
CA ALA A 430 -8.61 16.78 17.03
C ALA A 430 -8.30 17.84 15.96
N ALA A 431 -9.26 18.67 15.56
CA ALA A 431 -9.03 19.71 14.56
C ALA A 431 -7.96 20.72 15.05
N GLU A 432 -7.97 21.08 16.32
CA GLU A 432 -6.91 21.92 16.90
C GLU A 432 -5.53 21.26 16.84
N ARG A 433 -5.45 19.95 17.12
CA ARG A 433 -4.17 19.19 17.03
C ARG A 433 -3.64 19.16 15.59
N TRP A 434 -4.51 18.94 14.61
CA TRP A 434 -4.14 18.98 13.20
C TRP A 434 -3.64 20.36 12.75
N ARG A 435 -4.27 21.44 13.22
CA ARG A 435 -3.81 22.81 12.95
C ARG A 435 -2.45 23.09 13.57
N LYS A 436 -2.20 22.61 14.80
CA LYS A 436 -0.86 22.70 15.44
C LYS A 436 0.21 21.93 14.67
N LYS A 437 -0.16 20.84 13.98
CA LYS A 437 0.71 20.09 13.06
C LYS A 437 0.88 20.76 11.68
N GLY A 438 0.26 21.92 11.44
CA GLY A 438 0.37 22.68 10.20
C GLY A 438 -0.63 22.29 9.11
N TYR A 439 -1.64 21.46 9.42
CA TYR A 439 -2.66 21.05 8.44
C TYR A 439 -3.92 21.91 8.51
N SER A 440 -4.58 22.09 7.35
CA SER A 440 -5.94 22.62 7.31
C SER A 440 -6.90 21.59 7.91
N ALA A 441 -7.63 21.98 8.97
CA ALA A 441 -8.60 21.10 9.62
C ALA A 441 -9.89 21.84 9.98
N VAL A 442 -11.01 21.18 9.76
CA VAL A 442 -12.37 21.63 10.07
C VAL A 442 -13.02 20.62 11.01
N SER A 443 -13.77 21.12 11.97
CA SER A 443 -14.55 20.31 12.90
C SER A 443 -16.04 20.50 12.68
N ASN A 444 -16.80 19.40 12.73
CA ASN A 444 -18.26 19.41 12.66
C ASN A 444 -18.93 18.49 13.69
N SER A 445 -18.14 18.01 14.66
CA SER A 445 -18.64 17.22 15.77
C SER A 445 -17.86 17.51 17.05
N LYS A 446 -18.54 17.36 18.18
CA LYS A 446 -17.96 17.33 19.53
C LYS A 446 -18.03 15.90 20.07
N LEU A 447 -17.02 15.53 20.83
CA LEU A 447 -17.00 14.30 21.62
C LEU A 447 -17.46 14.63 23.03
N LEU A 448 -18.59 14.07 23.44
CA LEU A 448 -19.01 14.07 24.85
C LEU A 448 -18.64 12.74 25.47
N SER A 449 -17.86 12.76 26.55
CA SER A 449 -17.54 11.56 27.31
C SER A 449 -18.79 11.04 28.02
N LYS A 450 -18.98 9.72 27.99
CA LYS A 450 -19.98 9.04 28.79
C LYS A 450 -19.34 8.67 30.12
N ASN A 451 -19.97 8.93 31.26
CA ASN A 451 -19.45 8.36 32.51
C ASN A 451 -19.89 6.90 32.59
N ASN A 452 -18.95 5.95 32.50
CA ASN A 452 -19.25 4.51 32.52
C ASN A 452 -18.41 3.80 33.59
N GLU A 453 -19.04 3.48 34.72
CA GLU A 453 -18.36 2.86 35.87
C GLU A 453 -17.85 1.45 35.55
N ALA A 454 -18.58 0.64 34.77
CA ALA A 454 -18.14 -0.70 34.40
C ALA A 454 -16.82 -0.68 33.58
N ILE A 455 -16.64 0.34 32.73
CA ILE A 455 -15.37 0.55 32.02
C ILE A 455 -14.25 0.90 33.01
N LYS A 456 -14.50 1.79 33.98
CA LYS A 456 -13.49 2.19 34.98
C LYS A 456 -13.08 1.01 35.85
N GLU A 457 -14.03 0.21 36.31
CA GLU A 457 -13.78 -0.99 37.11
C GLU A 457 -12.95 -2.01 36.32
N SER A 458 -13.29 -2.24 35.05
CA SER A 458 -12.55 -3.14 34.17
C SER A 458 -11.11 -2.67 33.90
N ILE A 459 -10.92 -1.35 33.75
CA ILE A 459 -9.61 -0.72 33.59
C ILE A 459 -8.77 -0.86 34.88
N ALA A 460 -9.39 -0.70 36.05
CA ALA A 460 -8.70 -0.73 37.34
C ALA A 460 -8.05 -2.08 37.65
N VAL A 461 -8.65 -3.18 37.18
CA VAL A 461 -8.14 -4.55 37.42
C VAL A 461 -7.20 -5.05 36.32
N ALA A 462 -7.14 -4.38 35.17
CA ALA A 462 -6.38 -4.82 34.00
C ALA A 462 -4.85 -4.78 34.22
N ASP A 463 -4.15 -5.79 33.71
CA ASP A 463 -2.67 -5.82 33.65
C ASP A 463 -2.15 -5.06 32.43
N ALA A 464 -2.99 -4.97 31.40
CA ALA A 464 -2.72 -4.28 30.16
C ALA A 464 -3.99 -3.63 29.63
N ILE A 465 -3.84 -2.46 29.00
CA ILE A 465 -4.95 -1.72 28.40
C ILE A 465 -4.60 -1.38 26.95
N PHE A 466 -5.43 -1.83 26.01
CA PHE A 466 -5.34 -1.40 24.63
C PHE A 466 -6.23 -0.18 24.35
N TRP A 467 -5.60 0.93 23.94
CA TRP A 467 -6.26 2.18 23.56
C TRP A 467 -6.38 2.30 22.04
N SER A 468 -7.61 2.29 21.53
CA SER A 468 -7.89 2.52 20.11
C SER A 468 -7.84 4.01 19.72
N SER A 469 -7.92 4.91 20.70
CA SER A 469 -7.73 6.36 20.53
C SER A 469 -7.17 7.00 21.79
N TYR A 470 -6.38 8.05 21.63
CA TYR A 470 -5.84 8.81 22.76
C TYR A 470 -6.93 9.41 23.65
N SER A 471 -8.05 9.86 23.08
CA SER A 471 -9.15 10.42 23.87
C SER A 471 -9.69 9.41 24.89
N GLN A 472 -9.71 8.10 24.59
CA GLN A 472 -10.11 7.10 25.59
C GLN A 472 -9.16 7.09 26.80
N TYR A 473 -7.85 7.18 26.54
CA TYR A 473 -6.84 7.27 27.59
C TYR A 473 -6.97 8.58 28.38
N GLU A 474 -7.17 9.71 27.71
CA GLU A 474 -7.30 11.02 28.35
C GLU A 474 -8.45 11.05 29.38
N PHE A 475 -9.59 10.43 29.05
CA PHE A 475 -10.77 10.43 29.92
C PHE A 475 -10.81 9.29 30.95
N TYR A 476 -10.22 8.12 30.66
CA TYR A 476 -10.34 6.93 31.53
C TYR A 476 -9.01 6.40 32.05
N GLY A 477 -7.88 6.89 31.54
CA GLY A 477 -6.54 6.41 31.89
C GLY A 477 -6.22 6.58 33.38
N HIS A 478 -6.83 7.56 34.04
CA HIS A 478 -6.68 7.77 35.49
C HIS A 478 -7.23 6.60 36.33
N SER A 479 -8.11 5.76 35.78
CA SER A 479 -8.65 4.59 36.48
C SER A 479 -7.69 3.40 36.46
N ALA A 480 -6.60 3.47 35.68
CA ALA A 480 -5.66 2.37 35.55
C ALA A 480 -4.74 2.28 36.77
N LYS A 481 -4.43 1.05 37.21
CA LYS A 481 -3.51 0.81 38.32
C LYS A 481 -2.07 1.23 37.97
N PRO A 482 -1.25 1.66 38.94
CA PRO A 482 0.16 1.94 38.70
C PRO A 482 0.89 0.75 38.07
N GLY A 483 1.74 1.02 37.08
CA GLY A 483 2.51 -0.02 36.38
C GLY A 483 1.73 -0.82 35.32
N VAL A 484 0.48 -0.45 35.02
CA VAL A 484 -0.27 -1.07 33.91
C VAL A 484 0.47 -0.92 32.58
N LYS A 485 0.44 -1.94 31.73
CA LYS A 485 0.97 -1.84 30.37
C LYS A 485 -0.04 -1.12 29.47
N HIS A 486 0.37 -0.02 28.85
CA HIS A 486 -0.44 0.65 27.83
C HIS A 486 -0.08 0.14 26.44
N LEU A 487 -1.08 -0.32 25.70
CA LEU A 487 -0.96 -0.83 24.34
C LEU A 487 -1.75 0.11 23.41
N CYS A 488 -1.29 0.28 22.18
CA CYS A 488 -2.04 1.02 21.16
C CYS A 488 -1.61 0.61 19.75
N ALA A 489 -2.36 1.06 18.74
CA ALA A 489 -1.86 1.07 17.38
C ALA A 489 -0.92 2.27 17.17
N GLY A 490 -0.06 2.20 16.15
CA GLY A 490 0.76 3.33 15.73
C GLY A 490 -0.05 4.57 15.35
N GLY A 491 0.64 5.71 15.22
CA GLY A 491 0.05 6.99 14.82
C GLY A 491 -0.20 7.93 16.00
N GLU A 492 -1.22 8.78 15.91
CA GLU A 492 -1.45 9.88 16.87
C GLU A 492 -1.59 9.38 18.32
N THR A 493 -2.26 8.25 18.55
CA THR A 493 -2.41 7.69 19.90
C THR A 493 -1.06 7.36 20.55
N ALA A 494 -0.16 6.71 19.81
CA ALA A 494 1.17 6.37 20.30
C ALA A 494 2.01 7.63 20.57
N GLU A 495 1.93 8.64 19.70
CA GLU A 495 2.63 9.91 19.87
C GLU A 495 2.19 10.66 21.12
N LEU A 496 0.88 10.75 21.35
CA LEU A 496 0.32 11.49 22.48
C LEU A 496 0.56 10.78 23.81
N LEU A 497 0.51 9.44 23.86
CA LEU A 497 0.91 8.68 25.05
C LEU A 497 2.37 8.96 25.43
N LYS A 498 3.29 8.96 24.45
CA LYS A 498 4.70 9.31 24.67
C LYS A 498 4.89 10.73 25.19
N GLN A 499 4.11 11.69 24.71
CA GLN A 499 4.14 13.07 25.21
C GLN A 499 3.70 13.19 26.67
N GLN A 500 2.89 12.24 27.17
CA GLN A 500 2.51 12.15 28.58
C GLN A 500 3.52 11.34 29.43
N GLY A 501 4.68 10.98 28.87
CA GLY A 501 5.69 10.18 29.56
C GLY A 501 5.36 8.68 29.66
N ILE A 502 4.37 8.21 28.90
CA ILE A 502 4.05 6.78 28.81
C ILE A 502 4.80 6.18 27.62
N GLU A 503 5.51 5.08 27.82
CA GLU A 503 6.05 4.26 26.73
C GLU A 503 5.07 3.13 26.38
N PRO A 504 4.20 3.30 25.38
CA PRO A 504 3.24 2.27 25.02
C PRO A 504 3.89 1.15 24.23
N VAL A 505 3.33 -0.06 24.36
CA VAL A 505 3.58 -1.15 23.42
C VAL A 505 2.77 -0.91 22.15
N ILE A 506 3.46 -0.75 21.02
CA ILE A 506 2.85 -0.34 19.77
C ILE A 506 2.65 -1.55 18.84
N PHE A 507 1.41 -1.73 18.40
CA PHE A 507 1.05 -2.63 17.31
C PHE A 507 0.98 -1.86 15.98
N PRO A 508 1.30 -2.51 14.84
CA PRO A 508 1.23 -1.85 13.53
C PRO A 508 -0.15 -1.24 13.25
N THR A 509 -1.20 -2.00 13.56
CA THR A 509 -2.60 -1.61 13.38
C THR A 509 -3.47 -2.25 14.47
N ILE A 510 -4.71 -1.78 14.62
CA ILE A 510 -5.70 -2.46 15.46
C ILE A 510 -5.92 -3.91 15.02
N LYS A 511 -5.91 -4.18 13.70
CA LYS A 511 -6.04 -5.56 13.18
C LYS A 511 -4.89 -6.46 13.62
N ALA A 512 -3.66 -5.94 13.63
CA ALA A 512 -2.48 -6.67 14.10
C ALA A 512 -2.60 -7.00 15.60
N PHE A 513 -3.07 -6.05 16.41
CA PHE A 513 -3.38 -6.28 17.82
C PHE A 513 -4.46 -7.36 18.01
N GLU A 514 -5.57 -7.29 17.26
CA GLU A 514 -6.64 -8.28 17.35
C GLU A 514 -6.19 -9.69 16.97
N GLN A 515 -5.29 -9.79 15.99
CA GLN A 515 -4.67 -11.06 15.63
C GLN A 515 -3.80 -11.60 16.76
N TRP A 516 -2.89 -10.77 17.30
CA TRP A 516 -2.05 -11.13 18.43
C TRP A 516 -2.89 -11.57 19.64
N ARG A 517 -3.94 -10.81 19.95
CA ARG A 517 -4.87 -11.07 21.05
C ARG A 517 -5.50 -12.46 20.93
N LYS A 518 -5.95 -12.83 19.73
CA LYS A 518 -6.54 -14.15 19.46
C LYS A 518 -5.54 -15.29 19.63
N SER A 519 -4.28 -15.11 19.24
CA SER A 519 -3.26 -16.15 19.35
C SER A 519 -2.65 -16.29 20.75
N SER A 520 -2.52 -15.18 21.49
CA SER A 520 -1.74 -15.15 22.73
C SER A 520 -2.58 -15.28 24.01
N ILE A 521 -3.88 -14.95 23.96
CA ILE A 521 -4.74 -14.95 25.16
C ILE A 521 -5.66 -16.17 25.20
N ARG A 522 -6.01 -16.78 24.06
CA ARG A 522 -6.82 -18.02 24.02
C ARG A 522 -6.04 -19.30 24.39
N SER A 523 -4.72 -19.24 24.55
CA SER A 523 -3.90 -20.40 24.94
C SER A 523 -3.90 -20.70 26.45
N HIS A 524 -4.65 -19.96 27.27
CA HIS A 524 -4.71 -20.14 28.73
C HIS A 524 -6.03 -20.71 29.25
N SER A 525 -6.88 -21.26 28.37
CA SER A 525 -8.19 -21.80 28.76
C SER A 525 -8.45 -23.25 28.30
N VAL A 526 -7.40 -24.07 28.19
CA VAL A 526 -7.52 -25.55 28.18
C VAL A 526 -6.26 -26.16 28.82
N ALA A 527 -6.35 -26.46 30.11
CA ALA A 527 -5.61 -27.52 30.80
C ALA A 527 -6.45 -27.97 32.00
#